data_AF-A0A4S1ZKJ3-F1
#
_entry.id   AF-A0A4S1ZKJ3-F1
#
_cell.length_a   1.000
_cell.length_b   1.000
_cell.length_c   1.000
_cell.angle_alpha   90.00
_cell.angle_beta   90.00
_cell.angle_gamma   90.00
#
_symmetry.space_group_name_H-M   'P 1'
#
loop_
_entity.id
_entity.type
_entity.pdbx_description
1 polymer ?
#
loop_
_entity_poly.entity_id
_entity_poly.type
_entity_poly.pdbx_seq_one_letter_code
_entity_poly.pdbx_strand_id
1 'polypeptide(L)'
;MKIGNIGRLDPDLRTQGISGLTHGAKMEEEVWSEFYGNPERLAFESEQLLAELTLQNMDEYADIQTDDLPQGKEREVLIKQRVNQSFF
;
A
#
# COMPACT_ATOMS: atom_id res chain seq x y z
N MET A 1 8.26 -9.67 13.93
CA MET A 1 7.31 -8.53 13.98
C MET A 1 7.97 -7.32 13.32
N LYS A 2 7.44 -6.80 12.20
CA LYS A 2 8.05 -5.66 11.46
C LYS A 2 7.63 -4.29 12.00
N ILE A 3 6.38 -4.15 12.45
CA ILE A 3 5.85 -2.87 12.94
C ILE A 3 6.63 -2.33 14.15
N GLY A 4 7.05 -3.20 15.07
CA GLY A 4 7.89 -2.82 16.21
C GLY A 4 9.32 -2.40 15.81
N ASN A 5 9.83 -2.90 14.68
CA ASN A 5 11.14 -2.49 14.15
C ASN A 5 11.11 -1.11 13.51
N ILE A 6 9.97 -0.71 12.95
CA ILE A 6 9.76 0.63 12.37
C ILE A 6 9.42 1.62 13.47
N GLY A 7 8.51 1.27 14.40
CA GLY A 7 8.11 2.14 15.51
C GLY A 7 9.25 2.53 16.46
N ARG A 8 10.39 1.80 16.45
CA ARG A 8 11.60 2.22 17.19
C ARG A 8 12.23 3.53 16.67
N LEU A 9 11.95 3.87 15.41
CA LEU A 9 12.50 5.02 14.69
C LEU A 9 11.60 6.26 14.82
N ASP A 10 10.41 6.09 15.39
CA ASP A 10 9.41 7.14 15.55
C ASP A 10 9.77 8.09 16.73
N PRO A 11 10.02 9.38 16.46
CA PRO A 11 10.35 10.35 17.49
C PRO A 11 9.16 10.69 18.40
N ASP A 12 7.93 10.58 17.91
CA ASP A 12 6.71 10.85 18.68
C ASP A 12 6.48 9.72 19.68
N LEU A 13 6.64 8.46 19.25
CA LEU A 13 6.60 7.30 20.15
C LEU A 13 7.71 7.36 21.20
N ARG A 14 8.93 7.76 20.82
CA ARG A 14 10.02 7.97 21.79
C ARG A 14 9.70 9.03 22.83
N THR A 15 9.08 10.14 22.42
CA THR A 15 8.68 11.22 23.34
C THR A 15 7.63 10.73 24.35
N GLN A 16 6.80 9.78 23.96
CA GLN A 16 5.82 9.12 24.84
C GLN A 16 6.42 8.01 25.72
N GLY A 17 7.73 7.76 25.63
CA GLY A 17 8.40 6.67 26.35
C GLY A 17 8.13 5.28 25.76
N ILE A 18 7.56 5.20 24.56
CA ILE A 18 7.31 3.95 23.85
C ILE A 18 8.56 3.60 23.04
N SER A 19 9.21 2.50 23.40
CA SER A 19 10.35 1.96 22.65
C SER A 19 9.93 0.77 21.80
N GLY A 20 10.22 0.82 20.50
CA GLY A 20 10.07 -0.33 19.61
C GLY A 20 11.10 -1.44 19.88
N LEU A 21 11.14 -2.43 18.99
CA LEU A 21 12.09 -3.56 19.09
C LEU A 21 13.52 -3.09 18.79
N THR A 22 14.48 -3.53 19.61
CA THR A 22 15.89 -3.12 19.48
C THR A 22 16.57 -3.68 18.23
N HIS A 23 16.09 -4.79 17.70
CA HIS A 23 16.68 -5.49 16.55
C HIS A 23 15.88 -5.21 15.26
N GLY A 24 16.30 -4.20 14.50
CA GLY A 24 15.81 -3.94 13.14
C GLY A 24 16.87 -4.26 12.09
N ALA A 25 16.46 -4.51 10.84
CA ALA A 25 17.41 -4.52 9.74
C ALA A 25 17.61 -3.08 9.21
N LYS A 26 18.65 -2.90 8.40
CA LYS A 26 18.96 -1.62 7.76
C LYS A 26 17.84 -1.13 6.84
N MET A 27 17.13 -2.06 6.21
CA MET A 27 16.00 -1.78 5.33
C MET A 27 14.89 -1.00 6.03
N GLU A 28 14.56 -1.31 7.30
CA GLU A 28 13.57 -0.53 8.04
C GLU A 28 14.01 0.93 8.26
N GLU A 29 15.31 1.19 8.41
CA GLU A 29 15.84 2.56 8.57
C GLU A 29 15.77 3.34 7.26
N GLU A 30 16.10 2.68 6.14
CA GLU A 30 16.03 3.27 4.81
C GLU A 30 14.58 3.65 4.45
N VAL A 31 13.64 2.73 4.64
CA VAL A 31 12.21 2.97 4.40
C VAL A 31 11.67 4.09 5.30
N TRP A 32 12.01 4.07 6.60
CA TRP A 32 11.58 5.12 7.51
C TRP A 32 12.12 6.50 7.10
N SER A 33 13.42 6.57 6.77
CA SER A 33 14.04 7.83 6.34
C SER A 33 13.43 8.37 5.04
N GLU A 34 12.96 7.50 4.15
CA GLU A 34 12.35 7.91 2.89
C GLU A 34 10.94 8.49 3.08
N PHE A 35 10.11 7.85 3.92
CA PHE A 35 8.68 8.15 3.96
C PHE A 35 8.23 8.96 5.19
N TYR A 36 9.01 9.01 6.26
CA TYR A 36 8.63 9.76 7.47
C TYR A 36 8.37 11.26 7.18
N GLY A 37 9.15 11.85 6.27
CA GLY A 37 8.99 13.25 5.88
C GLY A 37 7.80 13.52 4.95
N ASN A 38 7.18 12.48 4.37
CA ASN A 38 6.02 12.62 3.48
C ASN A 38 5.13 11.36 3.48
N PRO A 39 4.25 11.21 4.49
CA PRO A 39 3.34 10.07 4.59
C PRO A 39 2.33 9.98 3.43
N GLU A 40 1.98 11.11 2.82
CA GLU A 40 1.04 11.16 1.69
C GLU A 40 1.63 10.50 0.44
N ARG A 41 2.92 10.70 0.21
CA ARG A 41 3.68 10.03 -0.86
C ARG A 41 3.71 8.52 -0.65
N LEU A 42 3.93 8.05 0.59
CA LEU A 42 3.89 6.61 0.91
C LEU A 42 2.53 6.01 0.55
N ALA A 43 1.44 6.65 0.99
CA ALA A 43 0.10 6.18 0.71
C ALA A 43 -0.15 6.13 -0.80
N PHE A 44 0.17 7.21 -1.52
CA PHE A 44 -0.01 7.27 -2.97
C PHE A 44 0.80 6.20 -3.73
N GLU A 45 2.10 6.07 -3.45
CA GLU A 45 2.95 5.08 -4.11
C GLU A 45 2.54 3.64 -3.78
N SER A 46 2.15 3.38 -2.53
CA SER A 46 1.66 2.06 -2.12
C SER A 46 0.38 1.68 -2.87
N GLU A 47 -0.53 2.62 -3.08
CA GLU A 47 -1.78 2.41 -3.80
C GLU A 47 -1.54 2.25 -5.30
N GLN A 48 -0.57 2.97 -5.88
CA GLN A 48 -0.15 2.75 -7.26
C GLN A 48 0.42 1.35 -7.46
N LEU A 49 1.36 0.93 -6.60
CA LEU A 49 1.94 -0.42 -6.65
C LEU A 49 0.90 -1.50 -6.40
N LEU A 50 -0.01 -1.28 -5.46
CA LEU A 50 -1.11 -2.18 -5.19
C LEU A 50 -2.06 -2.24 -6.38
N ALA A 51 -2.35 -1.12 -7.05
CA ALA A 51 -3.16 -1.10 -8.26
C ALA A 51 -2.46 -1.85 -9.39
N GLU A 52 -1.15 -1.69 -9.61
CA GLU A 52 -0.40 -2.46 -10.62
C GLU A 52 -0.43 -3.96 -10.33
N LEU A 53 -0.16 -4.34 -9.07
CA LEU A 53 -0.19 -5.75 -8.65
C LEU A 53 -1.61 -6.32 -8.71
N THR A 54 -2.62 -5.52 -8.35
CA THR A 54 -4.03 -5.92 -8.37
C THR A 54 -4.58 -5.91 -9.79
N LEU A 55 -4.10 -5.08 -10.71
CA LEU A 55 -4.45 -5.14 -12.12
C LEU A 55 -3.89 -6.42 -12.75
N GLN A 56 -2.64 -6.77 -12.44
CA GLN A 56 -2.06 -8.07 -12.81
C GLN A 56 -2.86 -9.24 -12.21
N ASN A 57 -3.37 -9.10 -10.99
CA ASN A 57 -4.24 -10.10 -10.37
C ASN A 57 -5.70 -10.02 -10.87
N MET A 58 -6.21 -8.87 -11.31
CA MET A 58 -7.58 -8.68 -11.81
C MET A 58 -7.74 -9.32 -13.19
N ASP A 59 -6.67 -9.42 -13.97
CA ASP A 59 -6.67 -10.30 -15.15
C ASP A 59 -6.92 -11.77 -14.74
N GLU A 60 -6.57 -12.18 -13.52
CA GLU A 60 -6.85 -13.52 -12.96
C GLU A 60 -8.13 -13.58 -12.09
N TYR A 61 -8.55 -12.47 -11.48
CA TYR A 61 -9.69 -12.37 -10.54
C TYR A 61 -10.99 -11.87 -11.20
N ALA A 62 -10.91 -11.44 -12.46
CA ALA A 62 -12.06 -11.18 -13.29
C ALA A 62 -12.80 -12.49 -13.58
N ASP A 63 -13.66 -12.89 -12.65
CA ASP A 63 -14.91 -13.62 -12.97
C ASP A 63 -15.88 -12.69 -13.73
N ILE A 64 -15.33 -11.91 -14.67
CA ILE A 64 -16.09 -11.18 -15.66
C ILE A 64 -16.60 -12.29 -16.56
N GLN A 65 -17.90 -12.58 -16.52
CA GLN A 65 -18.53 -13.43 -17.52
C GLN A 65 -18.25 -12.82 -18.91
N THR A 66 -17.25 -13.37 -19.60
CA THR A 66 -16.88 -13.00 -20.96
C THR A 66 -17.78 -13.68 -22.00
N ASP A 67 -18.66 -14.58 -21.55
CA ASP A 67 -19.45 -15.48 -22.40
C ASP A 67 -20.42 -14.74 -23.34
N ASP A 68 -20.77 -13.49 -23.03
CA ASP A 68 -21.66 -12.65 -23.85
C ASP A 68 -21.02 -11.30 -24.22
N LEU A 69 -19.70 -11.28 -24.42
CA LEU A 69 -19.02 -10.11 -24.96
C LEU A 69 -19.08 -10.11 -26.50
N PRO A 70 -19.55 -9.01 -27.15
CA PRO A 70 -19.54 -8.92 -28.60
C PRO A 70 -18.09 -8.95 -29.10
N GLN A 71 -17.78 -9.95 -29.92
CA GLN A 71 -16.44 -10.14 -30.47
C GLN A 71 -16.04 -8.92 -31.31
N GLY A 72 -14.89 -8.32 -30.98
CA GLY A 72 -14.28 -7.24 -31.79
C GLY A 72 -14.64 -5.80 -31.38
N LYS A 73 -15.05 -5.54 -30.15
CA LYS A 73 -15.25 -4.17 -29.63
C LYS A 73 -14.33 -3.86 -28.47
N GLU A 74 -13.73 -2.67 -28.50
CA GLU A 74 -13.00 -2.09 -27.38
C GLU A 74 -13.99 -1.64 -26.31
N ARG A 75 -13.66 -1.86 -25.04
CA ARG A 75 -14.45 -1.43 -23.89
C ARG A 75 -13.56 -0.65 -22.94
N GLU A 76 -13.90 0.61 -22.73
CA GLU A 76 -13.32 1.39 -21.64
C GLU A 76 -14.02 1.05 -20.32
N VAL A 77 -13.25 0.78 -19.27
CA VAL A 77 -13.78 0.53 -17.92
C VAL A 77 -13.14 1.52 -16.96
N LEU A 78 -13.96 2.35 -16.34
CA LEU A 78 -13.56 3.30 -15.30
C LEU A 78 -14.10 2.79 -13.96
N ILE A 79 -13.25 2.15 -13.16
CA ILE A 79 -13.55 1.79 -11.78
C ILE A 79 -13.08 2.91 -10.84
N LYS A 80 -13.95 3.34 -9.92
CA LYS A 80 -13.61 4.27 -8.84
C LYS A 80 -13.78 3.53 -7.52
N GLN A 81 -12.68 3.19 -6.88
CA GLN A 81 -12.67 2.63 -5.53
C GLN A 81 -12.33 3.73 -4.54
N ARG A 82 -13.04 3.77 -3.40
CA ARG A 82 -12.70 4.68 -2.31
C ARG A 82 -11.46 4.15 -1.59
N VAL A 83 -10.40 4.93 -1.62
CA VAL A 83 -9.21 4.75 -0.80
C VAL A 83 -9.38 5.64 0.45
N ASN A 84 -9.06 5.15 1.65
CA ASN A 84 -9.22 5.81 2.96
C ASN A 84 -10.62 5.85 3.61
N GLN A 85 -11.34 4.73 3.69
CA GLN A 85 -12.40 4.60 4.69
C GLN A 85 -12.22 3.35 5.55
N SER A 86 -11.13 3.34 6.34
CA SER A 86 -10.94 2.69 7.65
C SER A 86 -9.44 2.71 7.97
N PHE A 87 -8.92 3.86 8.40
CA PHE A 87 -7.60 3.93 9.02
C PHE A 87 -7.72 4.41 10.47
N PHE A 88 -8.72 3.90 11.20
CA PHE A 88 -8.83 3.93 12.66
C PHE A 88 -9.69 2.76 13.13
#